data_AF-A0A524MUT7-F1
#
_entry.id   AF-A0A524MUT7-F1
#
_cell.length_a   1.000
_cell.length_b   1.000
_cell.length_c   1.000
_cell.angle_alpha   90.00
_cell.angle_beta   90.00
_cell.angle_gamma   90.00
#
_symmetry.space_group_name_H-M   'P 1'
#
loop_
_entity.id
_entity.type
_entity.pdbx_description
1 polymer ?
#
loop_
_entity_poly.entity_id
_entity_poly.type
_entity_poly.pdbx_seq_one_letter_code
_entity_poly.pdbx_strand_id
1 'polypeptide(L)'
;MKKILPLIIFALFCFSAPMIMAEPSLSIELHPEPVYNQVWAYETYLANLTLHDLNLSTVDLTGYTGTPSELLFEGTLMWRGKGGYDFGQASTGYSYTLDDIPVTLTSSLDDSSVYFNLTLEKDAFDYGMKPYESVDVSLRFNVYILMSGGSNGPKIISKTSTWSLVDDTKVDYFEGKFSEMQGEIITVTEAAGITTLNRAKYLDLLNTMNASLTQGNYVEAQKIWKDYDDKERANMILALVHASDLQSEELDRLATIENELILAQRENTRLIEEYDFLETTYTALSNTYHKVNAELNSAKRNLSTAITAVFLTAILFYFLGRRGIRRREE
;
A
#
# COMPACT_ATOMS: atom_id res chain seq x y z
N MET A 1 50.06 49.20 36.94
CA MET A 1 50.39 47.76 36.78
C MET A 1 49.21 46.84 37.12
N LYS A 2 48.02 47.01 36.53
CA LYS A 2 46.84 46.15 36.80
C LYS A 2 46.27 45.40 35.59
N LYS A 3 46.81 45.61 34.38
CA LYS A 3 46.31 45.00 33.13
C LYS A 3 47.14 43.81 32.62
N ILE A 4 48.28 43.52 33.23
CA ILE A 4 49.19 42.44 32.80
C ILE A 4 48.87 41.11 33.50
N LEU A 5 48.32 41.18 34.72
CA LEU A 5 47.95 39.99 35.51
C LEU A 5 46.89 39.08 34.84
N PRO A 6 45.79 39.59 34.26
CA PRO A 6 44.78 38.71 33.63
C PRO A 6 45.29 38.06 32.34
N LEU A 7 46.22 38.69 31.62
CA LEU A 7 46.79 38.15 30.38
C LEU A 7 47.78 37.00 30.66
N ILE A 8 48.56 37.11 31.72
CA ILE A 8 49.48 36.05 32.18
C ILE A 8 48.70 34.85 32.71
N ILE A 9 47.59 35.06 33.43
CA ILE A 9 46.73 33.97 33.94
C ILE A 9 46.01 33.26 32.78
N PHE A 10 45.56 33.99 31.74
CA PHE A 10 44.93 33.38 30.57
C PHE A 10 45.94 32.59 29.72
N ALA A 11 47.17 33.09 29.57
CA ALA A 11 48.24 32.34 28.91
C ALA A 11 48.64 31.09 29.72
N LEU A 12 48.75 31.17 31.05
CA LEU A 12 49.00 30.01 31.91
C LEU A 12 47.89 28.97 31.84
N PHE A 13 46.62 29.37 31.72
CA PHE A 13 45.50 28.44 31.53
C PHE A 13 45.50 27.78 30.13
N CYS A 14 45.96 28.47 29.09
CA CYS A 14 46.11 27.89 27.76
C CYS A 14 47.29 26.89 27.67
N PHE A 15 48.35 27.07 28.47
CA PHE A 15 49.48 26.14 28.55
C PHE A 15 49.26 24.96 29.53
N SER A 16 48.23 25.04 30.38
CA SER A 16 47.87 23.97 31.34
C SER A 16 46.58 23.24 30.98
N ALA A 17 46.04 23.44 29.78
CA ALA A 17 45.03 22.52 29.26
C ALA A 17 45.71 21.14 29.20
N PRO A 18 45.20 20.10 29.90
CA PRO A 18 45.68 18.76 29.64
C PRO A 18 45.51 18.55 28.14
N MET A 19 46.60 18.17 27.48
CA MET A 19 46.52 17.65 26.13
C MET A 19 45.61 16.43 26.27
N ILE A 20 44.32 16.59 25.99
CA ILE A 20 43.37 15.48 25.94
C ILE A 20 43.84 14.72 24.72
N MET A 21 44.72 13.77 24.95
CA MET A 21 45.18 12.87 23.91
C MET A 21 43.98 12.06 23.49
N ALA A 22 43.68 12.09 22.20
CA ALA A 22 42.60 11.30 21.64
C ALA A 22 42.90 9.82 21.92
N GLU A 23 41.85 9.06 22.28
CA GLU A 23 41.97 7.62 22.39
C GLU A 23 42.26 7.02 21.01
N PRO A 24 43.08 5.97 20.91
CA PRO A 24 43.41 5.36 19.63
C PRO A 24 42.13 4.88 18.95
N SER A 25 42.02 5.10 17.64
CA SER A 25 40.84 4.69 16.86
C SER A 25 41.25 3.94 15.60
N LEU A 26 40.51 2.90 15.23
CA LEU A 26 40.74 2.15 13.99
C LEU A 26 39.74 2.60 12.92
N SER A 27 40.20 2.79 11.70
CA SER A 27 39.37 2.98 10.50
C SER A 27 39.52 1.76 9.60
N ILE A 28 38.39 1.33 9.02
CA ILE A 28 38.32 0.23 8.04
C ILE A 28 37.55 0.82 6.86
N GLU A 29 38.27 1.10 5.78
CA GLU A 29 37.74 1.73 4.57
C GLU A 29 37.91 0.80 3.39
N LEU A 30 36.95 0.79 2.48
CA LEU A 30 37.01 0.03 1.23
C LEU A 30 37.10 1.02 0.06
N HIS A 31 37.92 0.67 -0.94
CA HIS A 31 37.99 1.40 -2.20
C HIS A 31 37.67 0.47 -3.39
N PRO A 32 36.69 0.82 -4.25
CA PRO A 32 35.82 1.99 -4.16
C PRO A 32 34.93 1.99 -2.90
N GLU A 33 34.48 3.17 -2.48
CA GLU A 33 33.63 3.30 -1.28
C GLU A 33 32.28 2.63 -1.51
N PRO A 34 31.86 1.69 -0.64
CA PRO A 34 30.56 1.03 -0.72
C PRO A 34 29.41 2.03 -0.56
N VAL A 35 28.74 2.37 -1.67
CA VAL A 35 27.53 3.21 -1.63
C VAL A 35 26.39 2.40 -0.99
N TYR A 36 25.53 3.05 -0.19
CA TYR A 36 24.38 2.40 0.48
C TYR A 36 24.75 1.22 1.40
N ASN A 37 25.98 1.15 1.90
CA ASN A 37 26.50 0.05 2.70
C ASN A 37 26.40 -1.33 2.03
N GLN A 38 26.51 -1.38 0.70
CA GLN A 38 26.50 -2.62 -0.08
C GLN A 38 27.80 -2.83 -0.84
N VAL A 39 28.21 -4.10 -0.96
CA VAL A 39 29.35 -4.56 -1.75
C VAL A 39 28.87 -5.57 -2.79
N TRP A 40 29.49 -5.57 -3.95
CA TRP A 40 29.09 -6.44 -5.06
C TRP A 40 29.87 -7.76 -5.06
N ALA A 41 29.15 -8.86 -5.26
CA ALA A 41 29.77 -10.15 -5.51
C ALA A 41 30.63 -10.10 -6.78
N TYR A 42 31.68 -10.93 -6.81
CA TYR A 42 32.68 -11.02 -7.86
C TYR A 42 33.51 -9.75 -8.10
N GLU A 43 33.43 -8.76 -7.21
CA GLU A 43 34.30 -7.59 -7.20
C GLU A 43 35.47 -7.72 -6.22
N THR A 44 36.48 -6.87 -6.41
CA THR A 44 37.62 -6.73 -5.52
C THR A 44 37.69 -5.32 -4.97
N TYR A 45 37.69 -5.20 -3.65
CA TYR A 45 37.83 -3.94 -2.93
C TYR A 45 39.23 -3.85 -2.31
N LEU A 46 39.87 -2.70 -2.41
CA LEU A 46 41.08 -2.42 -1.64
C LEU A 46 40.66 -2.03 -0.22
N ALA A 47 40.90 -2.91 0.76
CA ALA A 47 40.63 -2.64 2.16
C ALA A 47 41.82 -1.92 2.79
N ASN A 48 41.58 -0.72 3.31
CA ASN A 48 42.55 0.09 4.04
C ASN A 48 42.21 0.07 5.54
N LEU A 49 43.17 -0.35 6.35
CA LEU A 49 43.09 -0.34 7.81
C LEU A 49 44.07 0.69 8.34
N THR A 50 43.58 1.77 8.95
CA THR A 50 44.45 2.80 9.54
C THR A 50 44.13 2.99 11.02
N LEU A 51 45.14 2.81 11.86
CA LEU A 51 45.08 3.14 13.28
C LEU A 51 45.52 4.60 13.48
N HIS A 52 44.64 5.39 14.09
CA HIS A 52 44.84 6.80 14.38
C HIS A 52 45.17 7.00 15.86
N ASP A 53 45.90 8.08 16.15
CA ASP A 53 46.16 8.58 17.51
C ASP A 53 46.81 7.57 18.47
N LEU A 54 47.61 6.63 17.93
CA LEU A 54 48.40 5.73 18.77
C LEU A 54 49.45 6.52 19.56
N ASN A 55 49.37 6.43 20.89
CA ASN A 55 50.42 6.88 21.78
C ASN A 55 50.96 5.73 22.63
N LEU A 56 52.18 5.29 22.34
CA LEU A 56 52.83 4.20 23.07
C LEU A 56 53.07 4.53 24.55
N SER A 57 53.19 5.81 24.93
CA SER A 57 53.42 6.16 26.34
C SER A 57 52.20 5.96 27.24
N THR A 58 51.01 5.86 26.65
CA THR A 58 49.76 5.57 27.36
C THR A 58 49.40 4.09 27.38
N VAL A 59 50.14 3.24 26.65
CA VAL A 59 49.88 1.80 26.60
C VAL A 59 50.55 1.12 27.79
N ASP A 60 49.78 0.34 28.56
CA ASP A 60 50.34 -0.48 29.63
C ASP A 60 51.09 -1.68 29.05
N LEU A 61 52.42 -1.64 29.14
CA LEU A 61 53.33 -2.72 28.71
C LEU A 61 53.74 -3.63 29.88
N THR A 62 53.16 -3.46 31.07
CA THR A 62 53.47 -4.28 32.24
C THR A 62 53.14 -5.75 31.94
N GLY A 63 54.16 -6.62 32.07
CA GLY A 63 54.00 -8.06 31.84
C GLY A 63 54.40 -8.53 30.44
N TYR A 64 54.78 -7.62 29.53
CA TYR A 64 55.32 -7.97 28.22
C TYR A 64 56.84 -7.85 28.19
N THR A 65 57.51 -8.73 27.45
CA THR A 65 58.97 -8.74 27.30
C THR A 65 59.38 -8.17 25.95
N GLY A 66 60.50 -7.44 25.92
CA GLY A 66 61.02 -6.78 24.71
C GLY A 66 60.57 -5.33 24.57
N THR A 67 60.88 -4.71 23.44
CA THR A 67 60.42 -3.35 23.09
C THR A 67 59.35 -3.41 22.01
N PRO A 68 58.35 -2.51 22.00
CA PRO A 68 57.43 -2.38 20.87
C PRO A 68 58.21 -2.27 19.55
N SER A 69 57.84 -3.07 18.55
CA SER A 69 58.51 -3.07 17.24
C SER A 69 57.55 -2.74 16.10
N GLU A 70 56.38 -3.38 16.07
CA GLU A 70 55.43 -3.32 14.95
C GLU A 70 53.99 -3.32 15.46
N LEU A 71 53.04 -3.04 14.59
CA LEU A 71 51.62 -3.30 14.81
C LEU A 71 51.22 -4.59 14.11
N LEU A 72 50.40 -5.38 14.79
CA LEU A 72 49.80 -6.61 14.27
C LEU A 72 48.29 -6.38 14.14
N PHE A 73 47.80 -6.42 12.89
CA PHE A 73 46.38 -6.40 12.56
C PHE A 73 45.92 -7.84 12.38
N GLU A 74 45.26 -8.39 13.39
CA GLU A 74 44.69 -9.73 13.36
C GLU A 74 43.18 -9.62 13.17
N GLY A 75 42.68 -10.17 12.06
CA GLY A 75 41.27 -10.05 11.70
C GLY A 75 40.66 -11.30 11.11
N THR A 76 39.35 -11.21 10.90
CA THR A 76 38.53 -12.22 10.28
C THR A 76 37.60 -11.54 9.29
N LEU A 77 37.65 -11.98 8.02
CA LEU A 77 36.62 -11.70 7.02
C LEU A 77 35.50 -12.72 7.26
N MET A 78 34.27 -12.25 7.48
CA MET A 78 33.15 -13.13 7.81
C MET A 78 31.99 -12.89 6.86
N TRP A 79 31.43 -13.96 6.30
CA TRP A 79 30.18 -13.94 5.56
C TRP A 79 29.09 -14.56 6.42
N ARG A 80 27.98 -13.85 6.57
CA ARG A 80 26.87 -14.30 7.40
C ARG A 80 25.57 -14.24 6.63
N GLY A 81 24.95 -15.40 6.48
CA GLY A 81 23.61 -15.52 5.95
C GLY A 81 22.61 -15.06 7.00
N LYS A 82 21.63 -14.27 6.57
CA LYS A 82 20.46 -13.88 7.34
C LYS A 82 19.23 -14.12 6.49
N GLY A 83 18.40 -15.03 6.94
CA GLY A 83 17.11 -15.31 6.35
C GLY A 83 16.04 -15.20 7.42
N GLY A 84 14.79 -15.12 6.99
CA GLY A 84 13.66 -15.16 7.89
C GLY A 84 12.36 -15.21 7.14
N TYR A 85 11.36 -15.75 7.81
CA TYR A 85 9.98 -15.66 7.37
C TYR A 85 9.19 -14.95 8.45
N ASP A 86 8.35 -14.04 8.01
CA ASP A 86 7.35 -13.42 8.84
C ASP A 86 6.04 -14.17 8.57
N PHE A 87 5.49 -14.81 9.61
CA PHE A 87 4.22 -15.53 9.55
C PHE A 87 3.22 -14.84 10.47
N GLY A 88 2.38 -13.98 9.90
CA GLY A 88 1.45 -13.14 10.67
C GLY A 88 2.20 -12.12 11.53
N GLN A 89 2.10 -12.22 12.86
CA GLN A 89 2.83 -11.35 13.80
C GLN A 89 4.12 -11.98 14.35
N ALA A 90 4.43 -13.23 13.98
CA ALA A 90 5.63 -13.91 14.44
C ALA A 90 6.72 -13.82 13.37
N SER A 91 7.86 -13.22 13.72
CA SER A 91 9.06 -13.26 12.89
C SER A 91 9.99 -14.37 13.37
N THR A 92 10.32 -15.29 12.48
CA THR A 92 11.40 -16.27 12.71
C THR A 92 12.56 -15.95 11.78
N GLY A 93 13.59 -15.34 12.35
CA GLY A 93 14.86 -15.12 11.67
C GLY A 93 15.85 -16.21 12.01
N TYR A 94 16.69 -16.58 11.06
CA TYR A 94 17.89 -17.38 11.28
C TYR A 94 19.10 -16.65 10.77
N SER A 95 20.23 -16.94 11.42
CA SER A 95 21.52 -16.47 10.94
C SER A 95 22.57 -17.54 11.19
N TYR A 96 23.47 -17.70 10.22
CA TYR A 96 24.53 -18.69 10.26
C TYR A 96 25.76 -18.15 9.53
N THR A 97 26.93 -18.57 9.99
CA THR A 97 28.20 -18.27 9.32
C THR A 97 28.27 -19.08 8.04
N LEU A 98 28.57 -18.40 6.93
CA LEU A 98 28.73 -18.97 5.61
C LEU A 98 30.20 -19.27 5.30
N ASP A 99 31.06 -18.32 5.61
CA ASP A 99 32.49 -18.39 5.35
C ASP A 99 33.24 -17.49 6.34
N ASP A 100 34.45 -17.89 6.72
CA ASP A 100 35.31 -17.16 7.64
C ASP A 100 36.77 -17.30 7.20
N ILE A 101 37.43 -16.19 6.88
CA ILE A 101 38.83 -16.17 6.41
C ILE A 101 39.67 -15.37 7.40
N PRO A 102 40.68 -15.97 8.04
CA PRO A 102 41.61 -15.23 8.91
C PRO A 102 42.55 -14.37 8.06
N VAL A 103 42.80 -13.14 8.51
CA VAL A 103 43.74 -12.21 7.89
C VAL A 103 44.67 -11.67 8.95
N THR A 104 45.97 -11.76 8.67
CA THR A 104 47.02 -11.25 9.55
C THR A 104 47.94 -10.35 8.74
N LEU A 105 48.06 -9.09 9.15
CA LEU A 105 48.90 -8.08 8.51
C LEU A 105 49.76 -7.40 9.56
N THR A 106 50.94 -6.94 9.17
CA THR A 106 51.80 -6.15 10.05
C THR A 106 52.14 -4.80 9.42
N SER A 107 52.32 -3.79 10.27
CA SER A 107 52.83 -2.48 9.87
C SER A 107 53.87 -1.98 10.86
N SER A 108 54.64 -0.98 10.44
CA SER A 108 55.52 -0.28 11.37
C SER A 108 54.72 0.54 12.38
N LEU A 109 55.33 0.89 13.51
CA LEU A 109 54.72 1.81 14.49
C LEU A 109 54.59 3.25 13.95
N ASP A 110 55.46 3.64 13.02
CA ASP A 110 55.49 4.99 12.43
C ASP A 110 54.48 5.16 11.27
N ASP A 111 54.17 4.07 10.57
CA ASP A 111 53.13 3.99 9.55
C ASP A 111 52.10 2.94 9.96
N SER A 112 51.05 3.42 10.62
CA SER A 112 50.01 2.62 11.24
C SER A 112 48.88 2.24 10.26
N SER A 113 49.22 2.04 8.99
CA SER A 113 48.28 1.65 7.93
C SER A 113 48.68 0.34 7.26
N VAL A 114 47.70 -0.50 6.93
CA VAL A 114 47.88 -1.68 6.08
C VAL A 114 46.78 -1.77 5.04
N TYR A 115 47.11 -2.35 3.89
CA TYR A 115 46.16 -2.58 2.81
C TYR A 115 46.17 -4.03 2.35
N PHE A 116 45.02 -4.53 1.95
CA PHE A 116 44.88 -5.84 1.31
C PHE A 116 43.70 -5.85 0.34
N ASN A 117 43.73 -6.78 -0.61
CA ASN A 117 42.63 -6.97 -1.53
C ASN A 117 41.58 -7.89 -0.89
N LEU A 118 40.36 -7.38 -0.76
CA LEU A 118 39.16 -8.13 -0.40
C LEU A 118 38.46 -8.56 -1.69
N THR A 119 38.64 -9.82 -2.09
CA THR A 119 37.95 -10.40 -3.25
C THR A 119 36.70 -11.15 -2.78
N LEU A 120 35.54 -10.78 -3.32
CA LEU A 120 34.25 -11.40 -2.99
C LEU A 120 33.92 -12.49 -4.02
N GLU A 121 34.58 -13.64 -3.94
CA GLU A 121 34.57 -14.67 -4.99
C GLU A 121 33.27 -15.48 -5.12
N LYS A 122 32.32 -15.29 -4.20
CA LYS A 122 31.05 -16.02 -4.17
C LYS A 122 29.88 -15.05 -4.03
N ASP A 123 28.79 -15.35 -4.72
CA ASP A 123 27.53 -14.63 -4.54
C ASP A 123 26.64 -15.26 -3.46
N ALA A 124 25.46 -14.71 -3.21
CA ALA A 124 24.54 -15.29 -2.22
C ALA A 124 24.04 -16.68 -2.63
N PHE A 125 23.87 -16.93 -3.93
CA PHE A 125 23.37 -18.21 -4.47
C PHE A 125 24.40 -19.34 -4.31
N ASP A 126 25.69 -19.04 -4.48
CA ASP A 126 26.81 -19.95 -4.22
C ASP A 126 26.83 -20.44 -2.77
N TYR A 127 26.37 -19.59 -1.85
CA TYR A 127 26.16 -19.94 -0.44
C TYR A 127 24.84 -20.67 -0.17
N GLY A 128 24.04 -20.95 -1.20
CA GLY A 128 22.73 -21.59 -1.08
C GLY A 128 21.63 -20.67 -0.55
N MET A 129 21.87 -19.36 -0.53
CA MET A 129 20.92 -18.37 -0.06
C MET A 129 19.90 -18.05 -1.16
N LYS A 130 18.69 -17.67 -0.74
CA LYS A 130 17.66 -17.21 -1.64
C LYS A 130 17.81 -15.72 -1.92
N PRO A 131 17.33 -15.21 -3.06
CA PRO A 131 17.52 -13.80 -3.45
C PRO A 131 16.90 -12.77 -2.49
N TYR A 132 15.85 -13.14 -1.76
CA TYR A 132 15.21 -12.31 -0.74
C TYR A 132 15.87 -12.39 0.64
N GLU A 133 16.94 -13.17 0.78
CA GLU A 133 17.74 -13.24 1.99
C GLU A 133 18.95 -12.31 1.89
N SER A 134 19.53 -11.98 3.03
CA SER A 134 20.65 -11.06 3.12
C SER A 134 21.92 -11.82 3.46
N VAL A 135 23.01 -11.48 2.80
CA VAL A 135 24.35 -11.93 3.18
C VAL A 135 25.11 -10.69 3.64
N ASP A 136 25.64 -10.73 4.86
CA ASP A 136 26.46 -9.66 5.39
C ASP A 136 27.93 -10.06 5.31
N VAL A 137 28.75 -9.17 4.74
CA VAL A 137 30.21 -9.26 4.71
C VAL A 137 30.76 -8.39 5.82
N SER A 138 31.51 -8.97 6.75
CA SER A 138 32.08 -8.25 7.90
C SER A 138 33.59 -8.36 7.96
N LEU A 139 34.26 -7.23 8.19
CA LEU A 139 35.68 -7.15 8.50
C LEU A 139 35.83 -6.86 9.98
N ARG A 140 36.27 -7.85 10.76
CA ARG A 140 36.57 -7.67 12.19
C ARG A 140 38.07 -7.72 12.41
N PHE A 141 38.65 -6.65 12.94
CA PHE A 141 40.08 -6.58 13.26
C PHE A 141 40.31 -6.26 14.74
N ASN A 142 41.37 -6.86 15.26
CA ASN A 142 42.03 -6.51 16.51
C ASN A 142 43.43 -6.01 16.16
N VAL A 143 43.86 -4.91 16.78
CA VAL A 143 45.22 -4.40 16.61
C VAL A 143 45.99 -4.64 17.89
N TYR A 144 47.15 -5.26 17.77
CA TYR A 144 48.08 -5.52 18.86
C TYR A 144 49.40 -4.82 18.58
N ILE A 145 50.16 -4.51 19.64
CA ILE A 145 51.58 -4.21 19.49
C ILE A 145 52.33 -5.54 19.39
N LEU A 146 53.20 -5.69 18.40
CA LEU A 146 54.18 -6.77 18.35
C LEU A 146 55.45 -6.32 19.08
N MET A 147 55.96 -7.17 19.97
CA MET A 147 57.20 -6.90 20.70
C MET A 147 58.41 -7.43 19.90
N SER A 148 59.60 -6.89 20.14
CA SER A 148 60.86 -7.20 19.43
C SER A 148 61.29 -8.68 19.47
N GLY A 149 60.66 -9.50 20.31
CA GLY A 149 60.84 -10.96 20.35
C GLY A 149 59.83 -11.76 19.50
N GLY A 150 58.97 -11.09 18.74
CA GLY A 150 57.90 -11.70 17.95
C GLY A 150 56.68 -12.14 18.76
N SER A 151 56.62 -11.81 20.05
CA SER A 151 55.47 -12.09 20.91
C SER A 151 54.39 -11.02 20.76
N ASN A 152 53.13 -11.45 20.78
CA ASN A 152 51.98 -10.55 20.81
C ASN A 152 52.00 -9.76 22.13
N GLY A 153 52.08 -8.45 22.01
CA GLY A 153 51.91 -7.48 23.07
C GLY A 153 50.43 -7.20 23.37
N PRO A 154 50.13 -6.08 24.04
CA PRO A 154 48.76 -5.75 24.40
C PRO A 154 47.90 -5.44 23.17
N LYS A 155 46.61 -5.76 23.29
CA LYS A 155 45.57 -5.33 22.35
C LYS A 155 45.32 -3.83 22.54
N ILE A 156 45.37 -3.07 21.46
CA ILE A 156 45.12 -1.63 21.44
C ILE A 156 43.65 -1.34 21.19
N ILE A 157 43.07 -1.93 20.14
CA ILE A 157 41.69 -1.66 19.74
C ILE A 157 41.09 -2.83 18.97
N SER A 158 39.76 -2.83 18.84
CA SER A 158 39.05 -3.68 17.90
C SER A 158 37.98 -2.87 17.17
N LYS A 159 37.77 -3.22 15.90
CA LYS A 159 36.67 -2.67 15.11
C LYS A 159 36.08 -3.74 14.21
N THR A 160 34.78 -3.62 13.98
CA THR A 160 34.05 -4.38 12.97
C THR A 160 33.38 -3.38 12.03
N SER A 161 33.52 -3.60 10.73
CA SER A 161 32.72 -2.96 9.70
C SER A 161 31.93 -4.03 8.95
N THR A 162 30.68 -3.74 8.59
CA THR A 162 29.77 -4.69 7.96
C THR A 162 29.04 -4.04 6.79
N TRP A 163 28.93 -4.78 5.69
CA TRP A 163 28.23 -4.39 4.46
C TRP A 163 27.31 -5.52 4.00
N SER A 164 26.28 -5.20 3.23
CA SER A 164 25.41 -6.21 2.61
C SER A 164 25.94 -6.60 1.23
N LEU A 165 26.00 -7.90 0.95
CA LEU A 165 26.37 -8.45 -0.35
C LEU A 165 25.18 -8.33 -1.31
N VAL A 166 25.46 -7.81 -2.50
CA VAL A 166 24.54 -7.72 -3.63
C VAL A 166 25.15 -8.46 -4.82
N ASP A 167 24.31 -9.16 -5.56
CA ASP A 167 24.68 -9.91 -6.76
C ASP A 167 23.60 -9.73 -7.84
N ASP A 168 23.93 -10.10 -9.08
CA ASP A 168 23.03 -9.95 -10.22
C ASP A 168 21.72 -10.71 -10.04
N THR A 169 21.75 -11.87 -9.35
CA THR A 169 20.54 -12.65 -9.07
C THR A 169 19.57 -11.87 -8.16
N LYS A 170 20.10 -11.17 -7.17
CA LYS A 170 19.34 -10.28 -6.28
C LYS A 170 18.81 -9.07 -7.03
N VAL A 171 19.59 -8.49 -7.94
CA VAL A 171 19.15 -7.41 -8.83
C VAL A 171 17.94 -7.85 -9.64
N ASP A 172 18.08 -8.92 -10.42
CA ASP A 172 17.02 -9.47 -11.26
C ASP A 172 15.77 -9.82 -10.46
N TYR A 173 15.95 -10.39 -9.25
CA TYR A 173 14.85 -10.72 -8.37
C TYR A 173 14.04 -9.48 -7.97
N PHE A 174 14.69 -8.41 -7.51
CA PHE A 174 13.97 -7.21 -7.07
C PHE A 174 13.41 -6.38 -8.22
N GLU A 175 14.01 -6.40 -9.41
CA GLU A 175 13.40 -5.85 -10.61
C GLU A 175 12.13 -6.60 -11.00
N GLY A 176 12.17 -7.94 -10.97
CA GLY A 176 11.00 -8.79 -11.18
C GLY A 176 9.90 -8.53 -10.14
N LYS A 177 10.26 -8.42 -8.85
CA LYS A 177 9.32 -8.09 -7.78
C LYS A 177 8.72 -6.70 -7.92
N PHE A 178 9.50 -5.71 -8.35
CA PHE A 178 8.95 -4.40 -8.66
C PHE A 178 7.93 -4.46 -9.80
N SER A 179 8.18 -5.23 -10.86
CA SER A 179 7.20 -5.42 -11.95
C SER A 179 5.92 -6.11 -11.46
N GLU A 180 6.02 -7.12 -10.59
CA GLU A 180 4.84 -7.76 -9.97
C GLU A 180 4.05 -6.76 -9.12
N MET A 181 4.73 -6.06 -8.21
CA MET A 181 4.13 -5.03 -7.36
C MET A 181 3.45 -3.95 -8.18
N GLN A 182 4.09 -3.50 -9.25
CA GLN A 182 3.54 -2.48 -10.15
C GLN A 182 2.25 -2.99 -10.80
N GLY A 183 2.25 -4.21 -11.35
CA GLY A 183 1.06 -4.80 -11.94
C GLY A 183 -0.11 -4.90 -10.95
N GLU A 184 0.17 -5.36 -9.72
CA GLU A 184 -0.84 -5.48 -8.66
C GLU A 184 -1.37 -4.10 -8.24
N ILE A 185 -0.49 -3.16 -7.88
CA ILE A 185 -0.88 -1.84 -7.38
C ILE A 185 -1.60 -1.03 -8.45
N ILE A 186 -1.12 -1.00 -9.70
CA ILE A 186 -1.79 -0.25 -10.78
C ILE A 186 -3.19 -0.80 -11.01
N THR A 187 -3.33 -2.13 -11.10
CA THR A 187 -4.64 -2.78 -11.30
C THR A 187 -5.65 -2.36 -10.22
N VAL A 188 -5.23 -2.33 -8.95
CA VAL A 188 -6.12 -1.99 -7.84
C VAL A 188 -6.37 -0.48 -7.73
N THR A 189 -5.37 0.35 -8.01
CA THR A 189 -5.51 1.81 -7.92
C THR A 189 -6.36 2.40 -9.05
N GLU A 190 -6.31 1.81 -10.25
CA GLU A 190 -7.14 2.17 -11.40
C GLU A 190 -8.57 1.61 -11.32
N ALA A 191 -8.80 0.58 -10.51
CA ALA A 191 -10.14 0.03 -10.32
C ALA A 191 -11.09 1.09 -9.71
N ALA A 192 -12.24 1.24 -10.36
CA ALA A 192 -13.34 2.07 -9.90
C ALA A 192 -14.04 1.43 -8.68
N GLY A 193 -14.66 2.25 -7.83
CA GLY A 193 -15.49 1.76 -6.72
C GLY A 193 -14.76 1.40 -5.43
N ILE A 194 -13.42 1.28 -5.44
CA ILE A 194 -12.64 1.02 -4.23
C ILE A 194 -12.34 2.35 -3.50
N THR A 195 -13.28 2.81 -2.68
CA THR A 195 -13.19 4.11 -1.99
C THR A 195 -12.32 4.08 -0.73
N THR A 196 -12.16 2.91 -0.11
CA THR A 196 -11.37 2.70 1.13
C THR A 196 -9.87 2.57 0.89
N LEU A 197 -9.45 2.40 -0.37
CA LEU A 197 -8.04 2.23 -0.73
C LEU A 197 -7.29 3.56 -0.72
N ASN A 198 -6.20 3.61 0.06
CA ASN A 198 -5.27 4.73 0.04
C ASN A 198 -4.35 4.67 -1.20
N ARG A 199 -4.85 5.13 -2.34
CA ARG A 199 -4.13 5.12 -3.64
C ARG A 199 -2.77 5.82 -3.57
N ALA A 200 -2.71 6.98 -2.92
CA ALA A 200 -1.50 7.78 -2.84
C ALA A 200 -0.35 7.00 -2.16
N LYS A 201 -0.66 6.27 -1.08
CA LYS A 201 0.32 5.44 -0.37
C LYS A 201 0.93 4.36 -1.28
N TYR A 202 0.12 3.62 -2.03
CA TYR A 202 0.63 2.53 -2.87
C TYR A 202 1.41 3.05 -4.07
N LEU A 203 1.00 4.17 -4.66
CA LEU A 203 1.77 4.81 -5.73
C LEU A 203 3.11 5.37 -5.22
N ASP A 204 3.13 5.94 -4.01
CA ASP A 204 4.36 6.39 -3.35
C ASP A 204 5.33 5.23 -3.06
N LEU A 205 4.78 4.08 -2.63
CA LEU A 205 5.56 2.86 -2.43
C LEU A 205 6.23 2.39 -3.74
N LEU A 206 5.50 2.38 -4.86
CA LEU A 206 6.08 2.08 -6.18
C LEU A 206 7.15 3.08 -6.59
N ASN A 207 6.91 4.38 -6.40
CA ASN A 207 7.89 5.41 -6.74
C ASN A 207 9.18 5.27 -5.91
N THR A 208 9.03 4.96 -4.63
CA THR A 208 10.16 4.76 -3.71
C THR A 208 10.95 3.50 -4.09
N MET A 209 10.27 2.39 -4.40
CA MET A 209 10.91 1.16 -4.89
C MET A 209 11.68 1.41 -6.20
N ASN A 210 11.05 2.09 -7.15
CA ASN A 210 11.67 2.41 -8.44
C ASN A 210 12.91 3.31 -8.28
N ALA A 211 12.83 4.30 -7.39
CA ALA A 211 13.96 5.18 -7.09
C ALA A 211 15.13 4.41 -6.48
N SER A 212 14.86 3.51 -5.52
CA SER A 212 15.89 2.65 -4.92
C SER A 212 16.56 1.75 -5.96
N LEU A 213 15.78 1.11 -6.83
CA LEU A 213 16.32 0.26 -7.91
C LEU A 213 17.15 1.07 -8.91
N THR A 214 16.66 2.23 -9.36
CA THR A 214 17.37 3.09 -10.32
C THR A 214 18.69 3.61 -9.75
N GLN A 215 18.76 3.83 -8.44
CA GLN A 215 19.97 4.24 -7.74
C GLN A 215 20.90 3.07 -7.41
N GLY A 216 20.48 1.82 -7.63
CA GLY A 216 21.22 0.63 -7.26
C GLY A 216 21.24 0.34 -5.75
N ASN A 217 20.30 0.90 -4.97
CA ASN A 217 20.17 0.64 -3.53
C ASN A 217 19.27 -0.59 -3.29
N TYR A 218 19.85 -1.78 -3.43
CA TYR A 218 19.11 -3.04 -3.32
C TYR A 218 18.80 -3.44 -1.88
N VAL A 219 19.49 -2.85 -0.90
CA VAL A 219 19.18 -3.01 0.53
C VAL A 219 17.84 -2.35 0.86
N GLU A 220 17.63 -1.11 0.41
CA GLU A 220 16.34 -0.43 0.62
C GLU A 220 15.24 -1.05 -0.25
N ALA A 221 15.55 -1.46 -1.49
CA ALA A 221 14.58 -2.15 -2.35
C ALA A 221 14.04 -3.44 -1.69
N GLN A 222 14.93 -4.25 -1.09
CA GLN A 222 14.55 -5.44 -0.34
C GLN A 222 13.59 -5.13 0.81
N LYS A 223 13.87 -4.06 1.57
CA LYS A 223 13.05 -3.63 2.69
C LYS A 223 11.65 -3.17 2.24
N ILE A 224 11.58 -2.37 1.17
CA ILE A 224 10.30 -1.91 0.60
C ILE A 224 9.45 -3.07 0.11
N TRP A 225 10.06 -4.02 -0.62
CA TRP A 225 9.37 -5.22 -1.09
C TRP A 225 8.84 -6.06 0.08
N LYS A 226 9.66 -6.25 1.12
CA LYS A 226 9.28 -7.01 2.30
C LYS A 226 8.10 -6.37 3.03
N ASP A 227 8.16 -5.06 3.29
CA ASP A 227 7.06 -4.32 3.92
C ASP A 227 5.75 -4.43 3.09
N TYR A 228 5.89 -4.44 1.76
CA TYR A 228 4.76 -4.67 0.86
C TYR A 228 4.18 -6.08 0.99
N ASP A 229 5.01 -7.12 0.84
CA ASP A 229 4.56 -8.52 0.83
C ASP A 229 3.96 -8.93 2.18
N ASP A 230 4.57 -8.50 3.29
CA ASP A 230 4.16 -8.91 4.64
C ASP A 230 2.84 -8.28 5.09
N LYS A 231 2.56 -7.04 4.68
CA LYS A 231 1.47 -6.25 5.26
C LYS A 231 0.63 -5.51 4.24
N GLU A 232 1.25 -4.75 3.35
CA GLU A 232 0.51 -3.83 2.50
C GLU A 232 -0.26 -4.55 1.40
N ARG A 233 0.28 -5.66 0.88
CA ARG A 233 -0.42 -6.52 -0.08
C ARG A 233 -1.70 -7.10 0.54
N ALA A 234 -1.63 -7.59 1.78
CA ALA A 234 -2.80 -8.08 2.50
C ALA A 234 -3.85 -6.97 2.75
N ASN A 235 -3.41 -5.78 3.16
CA ASN A 235 -4.31 -4.63 3.34
C ASN A 235 -5.00 -4.23 2.03
N MET A 236 -4.28 -4.29 0.91
CA MET A 236 -4.81 -4.01 -0.42
C MET A 236 -5.88 -5.04 -0.81
N ILE A 237 -5.61 -6.33 -0.57
CA ILE A 237 -6.57 -7.41 -0.81
C ILE A 237 -7.82 -7.24 0.06
N LEU A 238 -7.67 -6.88 1.34
CA LEU A 238 -8.81 -6.62 2.22
C LEU A 238 -9.67 -5.45 1.73
N ALA A 239 -9.06 -4.39 1.19
CA ALA A 239 -9.80 -3.28 0.60
C ALA A 239 -10.60 -3.71 -0.65
N LEU A 240 -10.03 -4.59 -1.48
CA LEU A 240 -10.72 -5.19 -2.62
C LEU A 240 -11.92 -6.04 -2.18
N VAL A 241 -11.74 -6.92 -1.19
CA VAL A 241 -12.82 -7.77 -0.67
C VAL A 241 -13.96 -6.92 -0.14
N HIS A 242 -13.66 -5.91 0.68
CA HIS A 242 -14.69 -5.01 1.20
C HIS A 242 -15.44 -4.24 0.10
N ALA A 243 -14.75 -3.82 -0.96
CA ALA A 243 -15.39 -3.19 -2.11
C ALA A 243 -16.30 -4.16 -2.88
N SER A 244 -15.86 -5.41 -3.04
CA SER A 244 -16.67 -6.48 -3.65
C SER A 244 -17.93 -6.78 -2.84
N ASP A 245 -17.83 -6.85 -1.51
CA ASP A 245 -18.97 -7.12 -0.63
C ASP A 245 -20.02 -6.01 -0.72
N LEU A 246 -19.57 -4.74 -0.71
CA LEU A 246 -20.45 -3.58 -0.90
C LEU A 246 -21.16 -3.62 -2.27
N GLN A 247 -20.43 -3.96 -3.33
CA GLN A 247 -21.01 -4.05 -4.67
C GLN A 247 -22.02 -5.19 -4.78
N SER A 248 -21.78 -6.33 -4.10
CA SER A 248 -22.74 -7.42 -4.03
C SER A 248 -24.04 -6.99 -3.34
N GLU A 249 -23.94 -6.25 -2.23
CA GLU A 249 -25.12 -5.74 -1.53
C GLU A 249 -25.91 -4.77 -2.42
N GLU A 250 -25.24 -3.93 -3.19
CA GLU A 250 -25.88 -3.00 -4.13
C GLU A 250 -26.58 -3.74 -5.28
N LEU A 251 -26.00 -4.81 -5.79
CA LEU A 251 -26.62 -5.68 -6.80
C LEU A 251 -27.89 -6.37 -6.27
N ASP A 252 -27.86 -6.87 -5.03
CA ASP A 252 -29.04 -7.48 -4.40
C ASP A 252 -30.17 -6.47 -4.20
N ARG A 253 -29.83 -5.23 -3.85
CA ARG A 253 -30.81 -4.13 -3.77
C ARG A 253 -31.39 -3.78 -5.14
N LEU A 254 -30.58 -3.72 -6.19
CA LEU A 254 -31.05 -3.48 -7.55
C LEU A 254 -32.01 -4.58 -8.03
N ALA A 255 -31.71 -5.85 -7.75
CA ALA A 255 -32.60 -6.97 -8.07
C ALA A 255 -33.95 -6.87 -7.33
N THR A 256 -33.94 -6.35 -6.11
CA THR A 256 -35.18 -6.08 -5.35
C THR A 256 -36.00 -4.97 -6.00
N ILE A 257 -35.37 -3.85 -6.35
CA ILE A 257 -36.03 -2.72 -7.02
C ILE A 257 -36.59 -3.12 -8.39
N GLU A 258 -35.86 -3.94 -9.16
CA GLU A 258 -36.33 -4.43 -10.45
C GLU A 258 -37.62 -5.27 -10.30
N ASN A 259 -37.70 -6.11 -9.27
CA ASN A 259 -38.93 -6.86 -8.96
C ASN A 259 -40.09 -5.92 -8.58
N GLU A 260 -39.84 -4.89 -7.77
CA GLU A 260 -40.85 -3.89 -7.41
C GLU A 260 -41.35 -3.13 -8.65
N LEU A 261 -40.46 -2.76 -9.56
CA LEU A 261 -40.81 -2.11 -10.82
C LEU A 261 -41.71 -3.01 -11.68
N ILE A 262 -41.39 -4.30 -11.81
CA ILE A 262 -42.20 -5.27 -12.56
C ILE A 262 -43.61 -5.37 -11.96
N LEU A 263 -43.72 -5.43 -10.63
CA LEU A 263 -45.02 -5.46 -9.94
C LEU A 263 -45.82 -4.17 -10.19
N ALA A 264 -45.19 -3.01 -10.07
CA ALA A 264 -45.82 -1.72 -10.33
C ALA A 264 -46.27 -1.58 -11.79
N GLN A 265 -45.49 -2.07 -12.76
CA GLN A 265 -45.86 -2.08 -14.18
C GLN A 265 -47.07 -2.98 -14.45
N ARG A 266 -47.14 -4.15 -13.82
CA ARG A 266 -48.31 -5.04 -13.91
C ARG A 266 -49.55 -4.39 -13.31
N GLU A 267 -49.42 -3.76 -12.16
CA GLU A 267 -50.54 -3.05 -11.53
C GLU A 267 -51.02 -1.87 -12.37
N ASN A 268 -50.10 -1.10 -12.96
CA ASN A 268 -50.45 0.00 -13.86
C ASN A 268 -51.21 -0.51 -15.10
N THR A 269 -50.74 -1.62 -15.69
CA THR A 269 -51.44 -2.26 -16.83
C THR A 269 -52.85 -2.68 -16.44
N ARG A 270 -53.03 -3.31 -15.26
CA ARG A 270 -54.35 -3.68 -14.74
C ARG A 270 -55.25 -2.45 -14.55
N LEU A 271 -54.72 -1.36 -14.00
CA LEU A 271 -55.49 -0.13 -13.79
C LEU A 271 -55.91 0.54 -15.11
N ILE A 272 -55.07 0.46 -16.15
CA ILE A 272 -55.43 0.93 -17.50
C ILE A 272 -56.59 0.10 -18.05
N GLU A 273 -56.53 -1.24 -17.94
CA GLU A 273 -57.62 -2.12 -18.37
C GLU A 273 -58.94 -1.86 -17.61
N GLU A 274 -58.86 -1.65 -16.29
CA GLU A 274 -60.02 -1.28 -15.46
C GLU A 274 -60.60 0.09 -15.85
N TYR A 275 -59.75 1.05 -16.20
CA TYR A 275 -60.17 2.37 -16.69
C TYR A 275 -60.90 2.27 -18.03
N ASP A 276 -60.35 1.54 -19.00
CA ASP A 276 -60.98 1.32 -20.31
C ASP A 276 -62.35 0.63 -20.17
N PHE A 277 -62.45 -0.34 -19.26
CA PHE A 277 -63.73 -0.98 -18.93
C PHE A 277 -64.74 0.00 -18.31
N LEU A 278 -64.27 0.89 -17.42
CA LEU A 278 -65.14 1.89 -16.81
C LEU A 278 -65.61 2.94 -17.82
N GLU A 279 -64.74 3.40 -18.72
CA GLU A 279 -65.07 4.35 -19.79
C GLU A 279 -66.11 3.76 -20.75
N THR A 280 -65.93 2.51 -21.18
CA THR A 280 -66.91 1.81 -22.04
C THR A 280 -68.25 1.63 -21.34
N THR A 281 -68.25 1.32 -20.03
CA THR A 281 -69.47 1.22 -19.23
C THR A 281 -70.17 2.58 -19.10
N TYR A 282 -69.42 3.65 -18.84
CA TYR A 282 -69.94 5.01 -18.73
C TYR A 282 -70.58 5.49 -20.04
N THR A 283 -69.91 5.27 -21.17
CA THR A 283 -70.46 5.64 -22.50
C THR A 283 -71.74 4.86 -22.82
N ALA A 284 -71.80 3.56 -22.51
CA ALA A 284 -73.01 2.75 -22.66
C ALA A 284 -74.16 3.25 -21.78
N LEU A 285 -73.87 3.60 -20.51
CA LEU A 285 -74.87 4.14 -19.58
C LEU A 285 -75.38 5.52 -20.05
N SER A 286 -74.49 6.40 -20.50
CA SER A 286 -74.84 7.71 -21.06
C SER A 286 -75.76 7.58 -22.28
N ASN A 287 -75.42 6.69 -23.22
CA ASN A 287 -76.27 6.40 -24.38
C ASN A 287 -77.65 5.86 -23.98
N THR A 288 -77.68 4.96 -22.98
CA THR A 288 -78.93 4.42 -22.44
C THR A 288 -79.78 5.52 -21.80
N TYR A 289 -79.18 6.41 -21.01
CA TYR A 289 -79.86 7.56 -20.42
C TYR A 289 -80.47 8.48 -21.49
N HIS A 290 -79.70 8.82 -22.53
CA HIS A 290 -80.20 9.62 -23.65
C HIS A 290 -81.37 8.95 -24.37
N LYS A 291 -81.29 7.63 -24.60
CA LYS A 291 -82.38 6.85 -25.20
C LYS A 291 -83.64 6.86 -24.36
N VAL A 292 -83.54 6.52 -23.07
CA VAL A 292 -84.69 6.51 -22.13
C VAL A 292 -85.31 7.90 -22.01
N ASN A 293 -84.50 8.96 -21.99
CA ASN A 293 -85.02 10.32 -21.94
C ASN A 293 -85.77 10.69 -23.23
N ALA A 294 -85.29 10.25 -24.40
CA ALA A 294 -85.99 10.42 -25.67
C ALA A 294 -87.33 9.65 -25.70
N GLU A 295 -87.34 8.41 -25.22
CA GLU A 295 -88.55 7.59 -25.08
C GLU A 295 -89.56 8.23 -24.13
N LEU A 296 -89.12 8.74 -22.98
CA LEU A 296 -89.96 9.45 -22.02
C LEU A 296 -90.59 10.70 -22.65
N ASN A 297 -89.81 11.50 -23.39
CA ASN A 297 -90.33 12.67 -24.10
C ASN A 297 -91.34 12.30 -25.17
N SER A 298 -91.11 11.20 -25.90
CA SER A 298 -92.07 10.65 -26.86
C SER A 298 -93.36 10.20 -26.17
N ALA A 299 -93.27 9.46 -25.07
CA ALA A 299 -94.41 9.01 -24.28
C ALA A 299 -95.23 10.18 -23.72
N LYS A 300 -94.57 11.22 -23.18
CA LYS A 300 -95.23 12.47 -22.74
C LYS A 300 -95.99 13.12 -23.89
N ARG A 301 -95.41 13.20 -25.09
CA ARG A 301 -96.07 13.76 -26.27
C ARG A 301 -97.26 12.93 -26.71
N ASN A 302 -97.14 11.60 -26.74
CA ASN A 302 -98.22 10.69 -27.09
C ASN A 302 -99.37 10.78 -26.09
N LEU A 303 -99.07 10.82 -24.78
CA LEU A 303 -100.07 10.97 -23.73
C LEU A 303 -100.79 12.33 -23.83
N SER A 304 -100.04 13.41 -24.05
CA SER A 304 -100.62 14.74 -24.32
C SER A 304 -101.54 14.72 -25.55
N THR A 305 -101.12 14.04 -26.63
CA THR A 305 -101.92 13.90 -27.85
C THR A 305 -103.19 13.09 -27.59
N ALA A 306 -103.08 11.97 -26.85
CA ALA A 306 -104.22 11.14 -26.48
C ALA A 306 -105.24 11.89 -25.61
N ILE A 307 -104.78 12.63 -24.60
CA ILE A 307 -105.63 13.50 -23.78
C ILE A 307 -106.35 14.52 -24.67
N THR A 308 -105.62 15.19 -25.56
CA THR A 308 -106.20 16.18 -26.48
C THR A 308 -107.23 15.54 -27.42
N ALA A 309 -106.96 14.33 -27.92
CA ALA A 309 -107.89 13.57 -28.76
C ALA A 309 -109.16 13.15 -28.00
N VAL A 310 -109.04 12.74 -26.73
CA VAL A 310 -110.18 12.46 -25.84
C VAL A 310 -111.01 13.71 -25.60
N PHE A 311 -110.37 14.85 -25.32
CA PHE A 311 -111.08 16.12 -25.19
C PHE A 311 -111.79 16.53 -26.49
N LEU A 312 -111.14 16.41 -27.64
CA LEU A 312 -111.72 16.72 -28.95
C LEU A 312 -112.88 15.79 -29.31
N THR A 313 -112.75 14.48 -29.06
CA THR A 313 -113.84 13.52 -29.28
C THR A 313 -115.00 13.77 -28.33
N ALA A 314 -114.75 14.08 -27.06
CA ALA A 314 -115.79 14.49 -26.11
C ALA A 314 -116.54 15.74 -26.59
N ILE A 315 -115.83 16.75 -27.13
CA ILE A 315 -116.44 17.93 -27.75
C ILE A 315 -117.28 17.53 -28.98
N LEU A 316 -116.77 16.65 -29.84
CA LEU A 316 -117.46 16.18 -31.04
C LEU A 316 -118.75 15.41 -30.71
N PHE A 317 -118.72 14.53 -29.71
CA PHE A 317 -119.89 13.84 -29.18
C PHE A 317 -120.88 14.79 -28.51
N TYR A 318 -120.41 15.83 -27.82
CA TYR A 318 -121.28 16.88 -27.28
C TYR A 318 -122.05 17.60 -28.40
N PHE A 319 -121.38 17.96 -29.52
CA PHE A 319 -122.04 18.57 -30.67
C PHE A 319 -122.96 17.62 -31.45
N LEU A 320 -122.57 16.35 -31.62
CA LEU A 320 -123.40 15.33 -32.28
C LEU A 320 -124.62 14.94 -31.43
N GLY A 321 -124.46 14.79 -30.12
CA GLY A 321 -125.58 14.59 -29.18
C GLY A 321 -126.57 15.75 -29.20
N ARG A 322 -126.08 16.99 -29.34
CA ARG A 322 -126.93 18.18 -29.51
C ARG A 322 -127.68 18.22 -30.86
N ARG A 323 -127.13 17.61 -31.92
CA ARG A 323 -127.85 17.44 -33.21
C ARG A 323 -128.81 16.25 -33.20
N GLY A 324 -128.54 15.19 -32.45
CA GLY A 324 -129.44 14.04 -32.27
C GLY A 324 -130.71 14.39 -31.48
N ILE A 325 -130.59 15.28 -30.50
CA ILE A 325 -131.75 15.78 -29.74
C ILE A 325 -132.65 16.70 -30.59
N ARG A 326 -132.07 17.47 -31.52
CA ARG A 326 -132.85 18.35 -32.44
C ARG A 326 -133.60 17.63 -33.56
N ARG A 327 -133.37 16.33 -33.81
CA ARG A 327 -134.07 15.54 -34.84
C ARG A 327 -135.24 14.69 -34.31
N ARG A 328 -135.56 14.79 -33.01
CA ARG A 328 -136.72 14.11 -32.40
C ARG A 328 -137.89 15.04 -32.07
N GLU A 329 -137.87 16.27 -32.57
CA GLU A 329 -138.94 17.27 -32.40
C GLU A 329 -139.54 17.78 -33.73
N GLU A 330 -139.47 17.00 -34.81
CA GLU A 330 -140.29 17.23 -36.02
C GLU A 330 -141.19 16.03 -36.29
#